data_AF-A0A7J9VUA7-F1
#
_entry.id   AF-A0A7J9VUA7-F1
#
_cell.length_a   1.000
_cell.length_b   1.000
_cell.length_c   1.000
_cell.angle_alpha   90.00
_cell.angle_beta   90.00
_cell.angle_gamma   90.00
#
_symmetry.space_group_name_H-M   'P 1'
#
loop_
_entity.id
_entity.type
_entity.pdbx_description
1 polymer ?
#
loop_
_entity_poly.entity_id
_entity_poly.type
_entity_poly.pdbx_seq_one_letter_code
_entity_poly.pdbx_strand_id
1 'polypeptide(L)'
;KRLRDEVDTLLIDLDPAEAARRAKEAAERRYVNIDRDHDEGNGTGFVSGRIDDFCAQQLDQALDKVADMLKTLGSTGSRDVLRAQALGWLANPTAVLRLAQQAATNADGGNAAAPNPDAGDGWRPPEDLLDPDLWPHAIVYVHMDPRTFTRREDGSVVLEGAGPITTQQAFQALRHHRVKIQPVIDLNTMPPSDADTFRGRLREAAILKSPTTAFPYSDHASRNADIDHTRPRGPTTIDNAGALTRRQHRTKTHGRWTHLQITNGVHLWRSPHGRLYLIDRQGHTHDLGDDTG
;
A
#
# COMPACT_ATOMS: atom_id res chain seq x y z
N LYS A 1 -6.31 -25.67 28.93
CA LYS A 1 -5.67 -26.07 27.66
C LYS A 1 -5.76 -27.59 27.49
N ARG A 2 -5.04 -28.39 28.30
CA ARG A 2 -5.14 -29.88 28.32
C ARG A 2 -6.57 -30.48 28.24
N LEU A 3 -7.49 -30.03 29.09
CA LEU A 3 -8.88 -30.53 29.07
C LEU A 3 -9.65 -30.21 27.77
N ARG A 4 -9.34 -29.09 27.10
CA ARG A 4 -9.93 -28.78 25.79
C ARG A 4 -9.34 -29.67 24.71
N ASP A 5 -8.02 -29.84 24.72
CA ASP A 5 -7.30 -30.67 23.76
C ASP A 5 -7.74 -32.15 23.85
N GLU A 6 -7.98 -32.66 25.07
CA GLU A 6 -8.53 -34.00 25.32
C GLU A 6 -9.98 -34.15 24.84
N VAL A 7 -10.84 -33.14 25.08
CA VAL A 7 -12.23 -33.13 24.58
C VAL A 7 -12.27 -33.05 23.05
N ASP A 8 -11.43 -32.22 22.44
CA ASP A 8 -11.35 -32.09 20.97
C ASP A 8 -10.86 -33.40 20.33
N THR A 9 -9.89 -34.08 20.95
CA THR A 9 -9.43 -35.40 20.50
C THR A 9 -10.56 -36.43 20.56
N LEU A 10 -11.28 -36.51 21.69
CA LEU A 10 -12.41 -37.43 21.85
C LEU A 10 -13.56 -37.12 20.88
N LEU A 11 -13.81 -35.85 20.57
CA LEU A 11 -14.81 -35.43 19.58
C LEU A 11 -14.40 -35.84 18.15
N ILE A 12 -13.12 -35.77 17.81
CA ILE A 12 -12.60 -36.21 16.51
C ILE A 12 -12.73 -37.73 16.37
N ASP A 13 -12.41 -38.50 17.40
CA ASP A 13 -12.52 -39.96 17.38
C ASP A 13 -13.99 -40.43 17.30
N LEU A 14 -14.90 -39.69 17.92
CA LEU A 14 -16.34 -39.98 17.93
C LEU A 14 -17.02 -39.69 16.57
N ASP A 15 -16.64 -38.57 15.92
CA ASP A 15 -17.17 -38.18 14.62
C ASP A 15 -16.09 -37.61 13.68
N PRO A 16 -15.34 -38.51 13.00
CA PRO A 16 -14.30 -38.11 12.06
C PRO A 16 -14.84 -37.34 10.84
N ALA A 17 -16.11 -37.56 10.47
CA ALA A 17 -16.73 -36.90 9.32
C ALA A 17 -17.03 -35.42 9.62
N GLU A 18 -17.57 -35.13 10.80
CA GLU A 18 -17.77 -33.76 11.28
C GLU A 18 -16.44 -33.04 11.51
N ALA A 19 -15.42 -33.72 12.04
CA ALA A 19 -14.07 -33.18 12.16
C ALA A 19 -13.48 -32.80 10.79
N ALA A 20 -13.63 -33.66 9.78
CA ALA A 20 -13.20 -33.39 8.41
C ALA A 20 -13.98 -32.21 7.77
N ARG A 21 -15.29 -32.09 8.05
CA ARG A 21 -16.11 -30.96 7.59
C ARG A 21 -15.63 -29.64 8.21
N ARG A 22 -15.39 -29.61 9.53
CA ARG A 22 -14.85 -28.44 10.24
C ARG A 22 -13.47 -28.05 9.73
N ALA A 23 -12.60 -29.04 9.47
CA ALA A 23 -11.28 -28.79 8.89
C ALA A 23 -11.38 -28.17 7.49
N LYS A 24 -12.31 -28.64 6.65
CA LYS A 24 -12.57 -28.06 5.33
C LYS A 24 -13.11 -26.62 5.42
N GLU A 25 -14.06 -26.35 6.31
CA GLU A 25 -14.57 -25.00 6.54
C GLU A 25 -13.48 -24.05 7.09
N ALA A 26 -12.62 -24.53 7.98
CA ALA A 26 -11.48 -23.76 8.46
C ALA A 26 -10.48 -23.47 7.33
N ALA A 27 -10.25 -24.44 6.46
CA ALA A 27 -9.39 -24.28 5.29
C ALA A 27 -9.94 -23.24 4.29
N GLU A 28 -11.26 -23.07 4.19
CA GLU A 28 -11.92 -22.03 3.37
C GLU A 28 -11.88 -20.64 4.02
N ARG A 29 -11.63 -20.54 5.33
CA ARG A 29 -11.49 -19.27 6.08
C ARG A 29 -10.06 -18.74 6.15
N ARG A 30 -9.09 -19.38 5.48
CA ARG A 30 -7.70 -18.90 5.41
C ARG A 30 -7.63 -17.64 4.53
N TYR A 31 -6.89 -16.65 5.00
CA TYR A 31 -6.66 -15.41 4.27
C TYR A 31 -5.40 -14.71 4.77
N VAL A 32 -4.85 -13.83 3.96
CA VAL A 32 -3.87 -12.83 4.38
C VAL A 32 -4.36 -11.49 3.84
N ASN A 33 -4.45 -10.49 4.72
CA ASN A 33 -4.84 -9.13 4.40
C ASN A 33 -3.69 -8.18 4.75
N ILE A 34 -3.38 -7.27 3.83
CA ILE A 34 -2.44 -6.16 4.04
C ILE A 34 -3.30 -4.91 4.00
N ASP A 35 -3.44 -4.27 5.15
CA ASP A 35 -4.16 -3.01 5.23
C ASP A 35 -3.35 -1.91 4.56
N ARG A 36 -4.00 -1.17 3.68
CA ARG A 36 -3.40 -0.05 2.93
C ARG A 36 -4.04 1.28 3.30
N ASP A 37 -5.02 1.27 4.21
CA ASP A 37 -5.66 2.47 4.70
C ASP A 37 -4.82 3.04 5.87
N HIS A 38 -4.47 4.32 5.75
CA HIS A 38 -3.52 5.02 6.62
C HIS A 38 -4.24 5.63 7.79
N ASP A 39 -4.32 4.92 8.92
CA ASP A 39 -4.91 5.52 10.13
C ASP A 39 -3.98 6.55 10.79
N GLU A 40 -2.65 6.49 10.57
CA GLU A 40 -1.70 7.33 11.34
C GLU A 40 -0.57 8.01 10.55
N GLY A 41 -0.32 7.68 9.27
CA GLY A 41 0.76 8.33 8.48
C GLY A 41 2.16 8.23 9.11
N ASN A 42 2.42 7.20 9.91
CA ASN A 42 3.68 7.02 10.63
C ASN A 42 4.70 6.13 9.86
N GLY A 43 4.35 5.70 8.64
CA GLY A 43 5.17 4.84 7.79
C GLY A 43 5.16 3.35 8.17
N THR A 44 4.21 2.91 8.99
CA THR A 44 3.98 1.49 9.30
C THR A 44 2.70 0.97 8.61
N GLY A 45 2.61 -0.34 8.41
CA GLY A 45 1.46 -0.99 7.79
C GLY A 45 0.98 -2.18 8.63
N PHE A 46 -0.31 -2.52 8.53
CA PHE A 46 -0.90 -3.61 9.27
C PHE A 46 -1.09 -4.85 8.40
N VAL A 47 -0.62 -6.01 8.88
CA VAL A 47 -0.79 -7.30 8.22
C VAL A 47 -1.51 -8.25 9.17
N SER A 48 -2.58 -8.88 8.69
CA SER A 48 -3.33 -9.88 9.45
C SER A 48 -3.68 -11.09 8.59
N GLY A 49 -3.88 -12.26 9.19
CA GLY A 49 -4.24 -13.44 8.42
C GLY A 49 -4.58 -14.65 9.27
N ARG A 50 -5.15 -15.64 8.59
CA ARG A 50 -5.37 -17.01 9.07
C ARG A 50 -4.71 -17.97 8.11
N ILE A 51 -3.74 -18.72 8.62
CA ILE A 51 -3.00 -19.76 7.88
C ILE A 51 -3.05 -21.07 8.68
N ASP A 52 -2.60 -22.16 8.08
CA ASP A 52 -2.51 -23.45 8.77
C ASP A 52 -1.57 -23.35 9.98
N ASP A 53 -1.90 -24.01 11.09
CA ASP A 53 -1.15 -23.89 12.36
C ASP A 53 0.34 -24.23 12.21
N PHE A 54 0.66 -25.26 11.41
CA PHE A 54 2.05 -25.62 11.12
C PHE A 54 2.78 -24.55 10.30
N CYS A 55 2.07 -23.86 9.39
CA CYS A 55 2.62 -22.72 8.67
C CYS A 55 2.82 -21.52 9.59
N ALA A 56 1.91 -21.28 10.55
CA ALA A 56 2.06 -20.22 11.55
C ALA A 56 3.29 -20.47 12.44
N GLN A 57 3.50 -21.70 12.90
CA GLN A 57 4.71 -22.06 13.66
C GLN A 57 5.99 -21.91 12.84
N GLN A 58 5.99 -22.32 11.57
CA GLN A 58 7.13 -22.12 10.68
C GLN A 58 7.43 -20.64 10.45
N LEU A 59 6.40 -19.81 10.21
CA LEU A 59 6.55 -18.37 10.05
C LEU A 59 7.13 -17.74 11.32
N ASP A 60 6.59 -18.08 12.49
CA ASP A 60 7.06 -17.58 13.78
C ASP A 60 8.56 -17.88 14.01
N GLN A 61 8.98 -19.11 13.74
CA GLN A 61 10.38 -19.53 13.83
C GLN A 61 11.27 -18.86 12.78
N ALA A 62 10.76 -18.66 11.55
CA ALA A 62 11.49 -17.98 10.49
C ALA A 62 11.75 -16.50 10.86
N LEU A 63 10.75 -15.83 11.43
CA LEU A 63 10.88 -14.46 11.93
C LEU A 63 11.94 -14.37 13.04
N ASP A 64 11.93 -15.31 13.98
CA ASP A 64 12.94 -15.38 15.04
C ASP A 64 14.34 -15.56 14.47
N LYS A 65 14.54 -16.53 13.56
CA LYS A 65 15.85 -16.80 12.95
C LYS A 65 16.39 -15.58 12.21
N VAL A 66 15.56 -14.91 11.40
CA VAL A 66 16.00 -13.72 10.66
C VAL A 66 16.30 -12.56 11.62
N ALA A 67 15.49 -12.36 12.65
CA ALA A 67 15.77 -11.36 13.67
C ALA A 67 17.06 -11.63 14.44
N ASP A 68 17.41 -12.90 14.71
CA ASP A 68 18.68 -13.29 15.33
C ASP A 68 19.88 -13.04 14.40
N MET A 69 19.73 -13.31 13.10
CA MET A 69 20.75 -12.98 12.11
C MET A 69 21.00 -11.46 12.06
N LEU A 70 19.94 -10.65 11.99
CA LEU A 70 20.07 -9.19 12.03
C LEU A 70 20.78 -8.72 13.32
N LYS A 71 20.44 -9.31 14.47
CA LYS A 71 21.09 -8.99 15.75
C LYS A 71 22.58 -9.35 15.76
N THR A 72 22.92 -10.56 15.29
CA THR A 72 24.30 -11.05 15.19
C THR A 72 25.16 -10.13 14.35
N LEU A 73 24.57 -9.62 13.27
CA LEU A 73 25.26 -8.72 12.37
C LEU A 73 25.36 -7.28 12.92
N GLY A 74 24.70 -6.93 14.02
CA GLY A 74 24.87 -5.64 14.70
C GLY A 74 23.67 -4.70 14.65
N SER A 75 22.49 -5.16 14.22
CA SER A 75 21.27 -4.34 14.34
C SER A 75 20.94 -4.05 15.82
N THR A 76 20.65 -2.78 16.12
CA THR A 76 20.44 -2.31 17.51
C THR A 76 18.98 -2.40 17.96
N GLY A 77 18.03 -2.62 17.04
CA GLY A 77 16.60 -2.73 17.32
C GLY A 77 16.23 -3.74 18.41
N SER A 78 15.05 -3.54 19.01
CA SER A 78 14.43 -4.49 19.94
C SER A 78 13.99 -5.76 19.21
N ARG A 79 13.71 -6.84 19.96
CA ARG A 79 13.31 -8.13 19.36
C ARG A 79 12.07 -7.98 18.46
N ASP A 80 11.06 -7.26 18.91
CA ASP A 80 9.82 -7.08 18.14
C ASP A 80 10.04 -6.24 16.88
N VAL A 81 10.89 -5.21 16.95
CA VAL A 81 11.28 -4.40 15.77
C VAL A 81 12.04 -5.27 14.77
N LEU A 82 12.98 -6.10 15.21
CA LEU A 82 13.73 -6.99 14.32
C LEU A 82 12.85 -8.08 13.71
N ARG A 83 11.86 -8.60 14.45
CA ARG A 83 10.86 -9.54 13.91
C ARG A 83 9.95 -8.86 12.87
N ALA A 84 9.56 -7.60 13.09
CA ALA A 84 8.82 -6.84 12.09
C ALA A 84 9.66 -6.60 10.82
N GLN A 85 10.95 -6.24 10.97
CA GLN A 85 11.87 -6.13 9.84
C GLN A 85 12.05 -7.48 9.11
N ALA A 86 12.10 -8.59 9.85
CA ALA A 86 12.22 -9.94 9.29
C ALA A 86 11.08 -10.31 8.33
N LEU A 87 9.85 -9.81 8.55
CA LEU A 87 8.75 -9.98 7.58
C LEU A 87 9.11 -9.41 6.21
N GLY A 88 9.74 -8.23 6.17
CA GLY A 88 10.21 -7.60 4.94
C GLY A 88 11.32 -8.41 4.25
N TRP A 89 12.24 -8.98 5.02
CA TRP A 89 13.29 -9.86 4.49
C TRP A 89 12.71 -11.16 3.92
N LEU A 90 11.77 -11.80 4.61
CA LEU A 90 11.13 -13.05 4.17
C LEU A 90 10.31 -12.89 2.88
N ALA A 91 9.89 -11.67 2.54
CA ALA A 91 9.32 -11.37 1.23
C ALA A 91 10.33 -11.56 0.07
N ASN A 92 11.62 -11.74 0.38
CA ASN A 92 12.69 -11.99 -0.57
C ASN A 92 13.59 -13.19 -0.12
N PRO A 93 13.24 -14.43 -0.50
CA PRO A 93 13.96 -15.64 -0.06
C PRO A 93 15.46 -15.64 -0.40
N THR A 94 15.84 -15.04 -1.53
CA THR A 94 17.25 -14.92 -1.95
C THR A 94 18.03 -14.00 -1.01
N ALA A 95 17.44 -12.87 -0.60
CA ALA A 95 18.05 -11.96 0.36
C ALA A 95 18.26 -12.65 1.72
N VAL A 96 17.29 -13.46 2.18
CA VAL A 96 17.40 -14.23 3.43
C VAL A 96 18.50 -15.27 3.37
N LEU A 97 18.62 -16.02 2.27
CA LEU A 97 19.67 -17.03 2.10
C LEU A 97 21.07 -16.40 2.21
N ARG A 98 21.27 -15.25 1.58
CA ARG A 98 22.55 -14.54 1.63
C ARG A 98 22.83 -13.92 2.99
N LEU A 99 21.82 -13.39 3.67
CA LEU A 99 21.94 -12.90 5.05
C LEU A 99 22.42 -14.03 5.98
N ALA A 100 21.91 -15.25 5.79
CA ALA A 100 22.35 -16.43 6.53
C ALA A 100 23.81 -16.79 6.26
N GLN A 101 24.26 -16.71 5.00
CA GLN A 101 25.67 -16.92 4.65
C GLN A 101 26.59 -15.89 5.33
N GLN A 102 26.21 -14.61 5.32
CA GLN A 102 26.98 -13.55 5.97
C GLN A 102 27.04 -13.72 7.50
N ALA A 103 25.90 -14.07 8.12
CA ALA A 103 25.85 -14.34 9.55
C ALA A 103 26.77 -15.50 9.95
N ALA A 104 26.82 -16.56 9.14
CA ALA A 104 27.75 -17.66 9.34
C ALA A 104 29.22 -17.22 9.24
N THR A 105 29.59 -16.42 8.22
CA THR A 105 30.97 -15.91 8.08
C THR A 105 31.42 -15.06 9.28
N ASN A 106 30.53 -14.27 9.87
CA ASN A 106 30.86 -13.50 11.08
C ASN A 106 30.97 -14.34 12.34
N ALA A 107 30.17 -15.39 12.47
CA ALA A 107 30.34 -16.36 13.54
C ALA A 107 31.73 -17.02 13.49
N ASP A 108 32.28 -17.20 12.28
CA ASP A 108 33.62 -17.76 12.04
C ASP A 108 34.77 -16.73 12.15
N GLY A 109 34.51 -15.53 12.69
CA GLY A 109 35.52 -14.49 12.92
C GLY A 109 35.64 -13.43 11.81
N GLY A 110 34.70 -13.41 10.86
CA GLY A 110 34.52 -12.31 9.93
C GLY A 110 34.10 -11.01 10.63
N ASN A 111 34.34 -9.86 9.98
CA ASN A 111 33.94 -8.54 10.47
C ASN A 111 32.98 -7.82 9.49
N ALA A 112 32.11 -8.58 8.84
CA ALA A 112 31.07 -8.01 7.99
C ALA A 112 29.96 -7.43 8.90
N ALA A 113 29.79 -6.11 8.89
CA ALA A 113 28.66 -5.51 9.59
C ALA A 113 27.34 -5.94 8.96
N ALA A 114 26.26 -5.90 9.75
CA ALA A 114 24.91 -6.01 9.24
C ALA A 114 24.74 -5.02 8.10
N PRO A 115 23.96 -5.40 7.09
CA PRO A 115 23.17 -4.38 6.43
C PRO A 115 22.31 -3.69 7.51
N ASN A 116 22.81 -2.58 8.07
CA ASN A 116 22.11 -1.82 9.10
C ASN A 116 21.16 -0.86 8.38
N PRO A 117 19.84 -1.11 8.44
CA PRO A 117 18.91 -0.23 7.80
C PRO A 117 18.93 1.18 8.42
N ASP A 118 19.21 1.30 9.71
CA ASP A 118 19.09 2.54 10.46
C ASP A 118 20.37 3.38 10.49
N ALA A 119 21.43 2.92 9.82
CA ALA A 119 22.57 3.78 9.51
C ALA A 119 22.08 4.86 8.52
N GLY A 120 22.02 6.12 8.96
CA GLY A 120 21.46 7.26 8.23
C GLY A 120 22.11 7.59 6.88
N ASP A 121 23.09 6.80 6.47
CA ASP A 121 23.99 6.95 5.36
C ASP A 121 23.69 5.89 4.28
N GLY A 122 22.57 6.09 3.57
CA GLY A 122 22.41 5.60 2.19
C GLY A 122 22.69 4.11 1.98
N TRP A 123 22.21 3.26 2.90
CA TRP A 123 22.36 1.82 2.77
C TRP A 123 21.83 1.33 1.43
N ARG A 124 22.68 0.62 0.70
CA ARG A 124 22.35 -0.08 -0.54
C ARG A 124 22.64 -1.57 -0.31
N PRO A 125 21.72 -2.49 -0.63
CA PRO A 125 22.04 -3.91 -0.60
C PRO A 125 23.29 -4.12 -1.47
N PRO A 126 24.32 -4.84 -0.99
CA PRO A 126 25.47 -5.22 -1.80
C PRO A 126 25.01 -5.77 -3.16
N GLU A 127 25.71 -5.42 -4.25
CA GLU A 127 25.26 -5.75 -5.61
C GLU A 127 25.07 -7.26 -5.85
N ASP A 128 25.75 -8.09 -5.08
CA ASP A 128 25.65 -9.55 -5.07
C ASP A 128 24.45 -10.10 -4.27
N LEU A 129 23.74 -9.24 -3.51
CA LEU A 129 22.45 -9.52 -2.87
C LEU A 129 21.24 -9.15 -3.75
N LEU A 130 21.49 -8.49 -4.88
CA LEU A 130 20.46 -8.05 -5.83
C LEU A 130 20.33 -9.11 -6.93
N ASP A 131 19.26 -9.90 -6.90
CA ASP A 131 18.75 -10.54 -8.12
C ASP A 131 17.57 -9.69 -8.62
N PRO A 132 17.78 -8.84 -9.65
CA PRO A 132 16.75 -7.91 -10.12
C PRO A 132 15.47 -8.58 -10.62
N ASP A 133 15.50 -9.88 -10.91
CA ASP A 133 14.37 -10.63 -11.46
C ASP A 133 13.53 -11.30 -10.36
N LEU A 134 14.07 -11.42 -9.15
CA LEU A 134 13.37 -11.99 -7.98
C LEU A 134 12.85 -10.93 -7.00
N TRP A 135 13.15 -9.65 -7.23
CA TRP A 135 12.73 -8.55 -6.38
C TRP A 135 11.33 -8.03 -6.76
N PRO A 136 10.42 -7.80 -5.80
CA PRO A 136 9.14 -7.19 -6.09
C PRO A 136 9.32 -5.80 -6.72
N HIS A 137 8.56 -5.55 -7.78
CA HIS A 137 8.51 -4.23 -8.40
C HIS A 137 7.66 -3.29 -7.54
N ALA A 138 8.26 -2.20 -7.04
CA ALA A 138 7.51 -1.08 -6.48
C ALA A 138 7.58 0.11 -7.44
N ILE A 139 6.40 0.65 -7.78
CA ILE A 139 6.28 1.98 -8.37
C ILE A 139 5.91 2.90 -7.23
N VAL A 140 6.81 3.82 -6.88
CA VAL A 140 6.60 4.80 -5.83
C VAL A 140 6.47 6.18 -6.44
N TYR A 141 5.37 6.83 -6.13
CA TYR A 141 5.17 8.26 -6.39
C TYR A 141 5.63 9.01 -5.14
N VAL A 142 6.76 9.70 -5.25
CA VAL A 142 7.29 10.59 -4.21
C VAL A 142 6.79 11.99 -4.51
N HIS A 143 5.90 12.51 -3.66
CA HIS A 143 5.60 13.94 -3.65
C HIS A 143 6.54 14.63 -2.67
N MET A 144 7.45 15.46 -3.20
CA MET A 144 8.45 16.19 -2.42
C MET A 144 8.51 17.63 -2.92
N ASP A 145 8.68 18.59 -1.99
CA ASP A 145 8.94 19.98 -2.38
C ASP A 145 10.27 20.08 -3.15
N PRO A 146 10.35 20.80 -4.28
CA PRO A 146 11.58 20.93 -5.05
C PRO A 146 12.80 21.42 -4.23
N ARG A 147 12.57 22.20 -3.16
CA ARG A 147 13.61 22.70 -2.25
C ARG A 147 14.17 21.57 -1.39
N THR A 148 13.34 20.64 -0.92
CA THR A 148 13.77 19.45 -0.17
C THR A 148 14.70 18.57 -1.03
N PHE A 149 14.35 18.36 -2.30
CA PHE A 149 15.17 17.56 -3.22
C PHE A 149 16.54 18.20 -3.53
N THR A 150 16.54 19.51 -3.80
CA THR A 150 17.76 20.22 -4.24
C THR A 150 18.74 20.50 -3.11
N ARG A 151 18.26 20.64 -1.87
CA ARG A 151 19.10 21.01 -0.71
C ARG A 151 19.53 19.83 0.16
N ARG A 152 19.05 18.61 -0.11
CA ARG A 152 19.27 17.41 0.74
C ARG A 152 18.94 17.68 2.22
N GLU A 153 17.86 18.42 2.45
CA GLU A 153 17.31 18.66 3.79
C GLU A 153 16.33 17.52 4.13
N ASP A 154 16.23 17.15 5.41
CA ASP A 154 15.18 16.24 5.87
C ASP A 154 13.81 16.88 5.59
N GLY A 155 12.93 16.15 4.90
CA GLY A 155 11.62 16.65 4.52
C GLY A 155 10.57 15.55 4.43
N SER A 156 9.31 15.99 4.34
CA SER A 156 8.15 15.12 4.19
C SER A 156 8.04 14.64 2.75
N VAL A 157 7.81 13.34 2.60
CA VAL A 157 7.48 12.65 1.35
C VAL A 157 6.10 12.04 1.51
N VAL A 158 5.20 12.22 0.55
CA VAL A 158 3.99 11.38 0.52
C VAL A 158 4.32 10.14 -0.29
N LEU A 159 4.35 8.98 0.38
CA LEU A 159 4.46 7.67 -0.23
C LEU A 159 3.07 7.10 -0.37
N GLU A 160 2.68 6.82 -1.60
CA GLU A 160 1.39 6.24 -1.87
C GLU A 160 1.23 4.85 -1.23
N GLY A 161 0.13 4.66 -0.50
CA GLY A 161 -0.07 3.45 0.28
C GLY A 161 0.76 3.37 1.56
N ALA A 162 1.49 4.44 1.95
CA ALA A 162 2.09 4.62 3.29
C ALA A 162 1.80 6.01 3.93
N GLY A 163 1.18 6.93 3.20
CA GLY A 163 0.87 8.28 3.67
C GLY A 163 2.09 9.22 3.69
N PRO A 164 2.00 10.37 4.39
CA PRO A 164 3.14 11.27 4.58
C PRO A 164 4.17 10.61 5.51
N ILE A 165 5.38 10.41 5.03
CA ILE A 165 6.50 9.80 5.77
C ILE A 165 7.77 10.63 5.59
N THR A 166 8.79 10.39 6.39
CA THR A 166 10.09 11.05 6.17
C THR A 166 10.80 10.45 4.94
N THR A 167 11.69 11.22 4.32
CA THR A 167 12.58 10.72 3.26
C THR A 167 13.34 9.46 3.70
N GLN A 168 13.82 9.41 4.95
CA GLN A 168 14.50 8.23 5.49
C GLN A 168 13.56 7.01 5.53
N GLN A 169 12.33 7.17 6.04
CA GLN A 169 11.30 6.11 6.05
C GLN A 169 10.97 5.60 4.64
N ALA A 170 10.88 6.50 3.65
CA ALA A 170 10.63 6.12 2.26
C ALA A 170 11.78 5.26 1.70
N PHE A 171 13.03 5.64 1.95
CA PHE A 171 14.19 4.81 1.60
C PHE A 171 14.15 3.47 2.33
N GLN A 172 13.70 3.45 3.60
CA GLN A 172 13.59 2.20 4.34
C GLN A 172 12.58 1.23 3.72
N ALA A 173 11.41 1.74 3.30
CA ALA A 173 10.36 0.92 2.69
C ALA A 173 10.79 0.37 1.31
N LEU A 174 11.58 1.13 0.55
CA LEU A 174 12.04 0.76 -0.78
C LEU A 174 13.22 -0.22 -0.81
N ARG A 175 13.82 -0.54 0.35
CA ARG A 175 15.04 -1.36 0.51
C ARG A 175 15.07 -2.67 -0.26
N HIS A 176 13.94 -3.35 -0.38
CA HIS A 176 13.82 -4.69 -0.96
C HIS A 176 13.07 -4.69 -2.29
N HIS A 177 12.98 -3.53 -2.95
CA HIS A 177 12.22 -3.36 -4.19
C HIS A 177 13.11 -2.95 -5.36
N ARG A 178 12.77 -3.43 -6.55
CA ARG A 178 13.36 -2.91 -7.79
C ARG A 178 12.73 -1.56 -8.11
N VAL A 179 13.43 -0.47 -7.80
CA VAL A 179 12.93 0.89 -7.98
C VAL A 179 13.14 1.37 -9.42
N LYS A 180 12.06 1.74 -10.09
CA LYS A 180 12.10 2.46 -11.38
C LYS A 180 11.73 3.92 -11.15
N ILE A 181 12.72 4.81 -11.27
CA ILE A 181 12.46 6.25 -11.24
C ILE A 181 11.80 6.65 -12.55
N GLN A 182 10.62 7.26 -12.47
CA GLN A 182 9.91 7.78 -13.63
C GLN A 182 10.02 9.31 -13.68
N PRO A 183 10.08 9.92 -14.89
CA PRO A 183 10.02 11.36 -15.02
C PRO A 183 8.72 11.91 -14.41
N VAL A 184 8.85 13.02 -13.68
CA VAL A 184 7.72 13.72 -13.06
C VAL A 184 6.61 13.94 -14.10
N ILE A 185 5.39 13.60 -13.71
CA ILE A 185 4.20 13.95 -14.48
C ILE A 185 3.82 15.37 -14.06
N ASP A 186 4.18 16.36 -14.88
CA ASP A 186 3.71 17.72 -14.67
C ASP A 186 2.22 17.81 -15.07
N LEU A 187 1.38 17.87 -14.04
CA LEU A 187 -0.07 17.94 -14.21
C LEU A 187 -0.51 19.23 -14.92
N ASN A 188 0.31 20.28 -14.92
CA ASN A 188 -0.01 21.56 -15.55
C ASN A 188 0.22 21.57 -17.07
N THR A 189 1.06 20.66 -17.57
CA THR A 189 1.47 20.60 -18.99
C THR A 189 1.03 19.32 -19.69
N MET A 190 0.16 18.52 -19.06
CA MET A 190 -0.28 17.25 -19.61
C MET A 190 -1.12 17.45 -20.89
N PRO A 191 -0.67 16.94 -22.05
CA PRO A 191 -1.39 17.14 -23.30
C PRO A 191 -2.69 16.33 -23.34
N PRO A 192 -3.69 16.79 -24.10
CA PRO A 192 -4.85 15.97 -24.45
C PRO A 192 -4.44 14.66 -25.13
N SER A 193 -5.27 13.63 -24.97
CA SER A 193 -5.15 12.39 -25.74
C SER A 193 -6.25 12.29 -26.78
N ASP A 194 -5.91 11.77 -27.95
CA ASP A 194 -6.86 11.41 -29.00
C ASP A 194 -7.64 10.11 -28.68
N ALA A 195 -7.22 9.37 -27.65
CA ALA A 195 -7.94 8.20 -27.18
C ALA A 195 -9.25 8.59 -26.49
N ASP A 196 -10.26 7.74 -26.62
CA ASP A 196 -11.56 7.87 -25.95
C ASP A 196 -11.54 7.41 -24.48
N THR A 197 -10.41 6.89 -24.01
CA THR A 197 -10.25 6.27 -22.69
C THR A 197 -8.98 6.76 -22.02
N PHE A 198 -9.02 6.91 -20.70
CA PHE A 198 -7.86 7.31 -19.91
C PHE A 198 -6.89 6.13 -19.74
N ARG A 199 -5.71 6.20 -20.37
CA ARG A 199 -4.67 5.15 -20.31
C ARG A 199 -3.28 5.73 -20.04
N GLY A 200 -2.36 4.87 -19.60
CA GLY A 200 -0.95 5.20 -19.42
C GLY A 200 -0.73 6.46 -18.60
N ARG A 201 0.15 7.36 -19.07
CA ARG A 201 0.48 8.62 -18.37
C ARG A 201 -0.72 9.52 -18.10
N LEU A 202 -1.75 9.52 -18.96
CA LEU A 202 -2.93 10.37 -18.77
C LEU A 202 -3.84 9.83 -17.66
N ARG A 203 -3.99 8.50 -17.55
CA ARG A 203 -4.67 7.88 -16.41
C ARG A 203 -3.94 8.17 -15.11
N GLU A 204 -2.62 7.99 -15.11
CA GLU A 204 -1.79 8.28 -13.93
C GLU A 204 -1.88 9.76 -13.53
N ALA A 205 -1.83 10.68 -14.49
CA ALA A 205 -2.02 12.11 -14.23
C ALA A 205 -3.39 12.39 -13.58
N ALA A 206 -4.47 11.77 -14.07
CA ALA A 206 -5.81 11.92 -13.50
C ALA A 206 -5.91 11.41 -12.05
N ILE A 207 -5.24 10.29 -11.74
CA ILE A 207 -5.15 9.74 -10.37
C ILE A 207 -4.35 10.68 -9.46
N LEU A 208 -3.17 11.12 -9.90
CA LEU A 208 -2.31 12.00 -9.10
C LEU A 208 -2.95 13.37 -8.82
N LYS A 209 -3.78 13.85 -9.74
CA LYS A 209 -4.56 15.07 -9.57
C LYS A 209 -5.62 14.94 -8.47
N SER A 210 -6.25 13.77 -8.36
CA SER A 210 -7.36 13.51 -7.44
C SER A 210 -7.15 12.12 -6.80
N PRO A 211 -6.43 12.04 -5.66
CA PRO A 211 -6.06 10.77 -5.03
C PRO A 211 -7.24 9.93 -4.54
N THR A 212 -8.38 10.55 -4.26
CA THR A 212 -9.63 9.91 -3.83
C THR A 212 -10.73 10.13 -4.87
N THR A 213 -11.79 9.32 -4.80
CA THR A 213 -12.94 9.45 -5.70
C THR A 213 -13.66 10.77 -5.47
N ALA A 214 -14.21 11.35 -6.53
CA ALA A 214 -14.89 12.63 -6.49
C ALA A 214 -16.33 12.57 -5.93
N PHE A 215 -16.72 11.52 -5.20
CA PHE A 215 -18.08 11.34 -4.69
C PHE A 215 -18.21 11.84 -3.24
N PRO A 216 -19.34 12.45 -2.83
CA PRO A 216 -19.52 12.96 -1.46
C PRO A 216 -19.27 11.91 -0.37
N TYR A 217 -18.49 12.31 0.62
CA TYR A 217 -18.04 11.53 1.79
C TYR A 217 -17.31 10.23 1.47
N SER A 218 -16.76 10.09 0.27
CA SER A 218 -15.99 8.91 -0.10
C SER A 218 -14.50 9.10 0.19
N ASP A 219 -13.93 8.14 0.90
CA ASP A 219 -12.49 7.99 1.15
C ASP A 219 -11.80 7.03 0.15
N HIS A 220 -12.58 6.32 -0.67
CA HIS A 220 -12.04 5.39 -1.66
C HIS A 220 -10.94 6.02 -2.56
N ALA A 221 -9.79 5.36 -2.62
CA ALA A 221 -8.68 5.75 -3.48
C ALA A 221 -9.06 5.69 -4.97
N SER A 222 -8.71 6.73 -5.74
CA SER A 222 -8.99 6.83 -7.17
C SER A 222 -8.26 5.76 -8.00
N ARG A 223 -7.18 5.17 -7.46
CA ARG A 223 -6.48 4.03 -8.08
C ARG A 223 -7.36 2.84 -8.38
N ASN A 224 -8.31 2.59 -7.49
CA ASN A 224 -9.24 1.49 -7.57
C ASN A 224 -10.58 1.89 -8.21
N ALA A 225 -10.64 3.11 -8.75
CA ALA A 225 -11.82 3.68 -9.38
C ALA A 225 -11.69 3.68 -10.91
N ASP A 226 -12.85 3.79 -11.55
CA ASP A 226 -12.95 4.05 -12.99
C ASP A 226 -12.71 5.56 -13.21
N ILE A 227 -11.90 5.90 -14.21
CA ILE A 227 -11.63 7.28 -14.60
C ILE A 227 -12.44 7.56 -15.86
N ASP A 228 -13.41 8.45 -15.74
CA ASP A 228 -14.35 8.78 -16.81
C ASP A 228 -14.41 10.27 -17.09
N HIS A 229 -14.92 10.61 -18.28
CA HIS A 229 -15.17 11.98 -18.68
C HIS A 229 -16.28 12.58 -17.83
N THR A 230 -16.02 13.71 -17.19
CA THR A 230 -17.06 14.48 -16.51
C THR A 230 -17.94 15.24 -17.51
N ARG A 231 -17.36 15.62 -18.66
CA ARG A 231 -18.08 16.14 -19.85
C ARG A 231 -17.99 15.09 -20.97
N PRO A 232 -19.04 14.29 -21.21
CA PRO A 232 -18.99 13.11 -22.09
C PRO A 232 -18.60 13.36 -23.56
N ARG A 233 -18.84 14.58 -24.07
CA ARG A 233 -18.46 15.00 -25.43
C ARG A 233 -17.26 15.95 -25.46
N GLY A 234 -16.58 16.10 -24.32
CA GLY A 234 -15.38 16.90 -24.19
C GLY A 234 -14.12 16.11 -24.55
N PRO A 235 -12.97 16.79 -24.70
CA PRO A 235 -11.71 16.12 -25.00
C PRO A 235 -11.26 15.23 -23.83
N THR A 236 -10.46 14.20 -24.15
CA THR A 236 -9.83 13.35 -23.15
C THR A 236 -8.63 14.07 -22.55
N THR A 237 -8.89 14.86 -21.51
CA THR A 237 -7.89 15.65 -20.80
C THR A 237 -7.98 15.40 -19.31
N ILE A 238 -6.90 15.69 -18.59
CA ILE A 238 -6.85 15.62 -17.14
C ILE A 238 -7.96 16.49 -16.49
N ASP A 239 -8.25 17.64 -17.07
CA ASP A 239 -9.30 18.58 -16.62
C ASP A 239 -10.72 18.06 -16.86
N ASN A 240 -10.89 17.10 -17.76
CA ASN A 240 -12.15 16.44 -18.02
C ASN A 240 -12.26 15.08 -17.33
N ALA A 241 -11.26 14.68 -16.53
CA ALA A 241 -11.25 13.42 -15.82
C ALA A 241 -11.92 13.54 -14.44
N GLY A 242 -12.69 12.53 -14.07
CA GLY A 242 -13.22 12.32 -12.72
C GLY A 242 -13.17 10.84 -12.33
N ALA A 243 -12.75 10.55 -11.11
CA ALA A 243 -12.66 9.21 -10.57
C ALA A 243 -13.94 8.83 -9.80
N LEU A 244 -14.57 7.72 -10.16
CA LEU A 244 -15.72 7.16 -9.46
C LEU A 244 -15.65 5.62 -9.44
N THR A 245 -16.10 5.01 -8.35
CA THR A 245 -16.26 3.55 -8.31
C THR A 245 -17.50 3.13 -9.10
N ARG A 246 -17.56 1.87 -9.53
CA ARG A 246 -18.77 1.31 -10.17
C ARG A 246 -20.06 1.53 -9.37
N ARG A 247 -19.97 1.49 -8.03
CA ARG A 247 -21.12 1.77 -7.15
C ARG A 247 -21.57 3.22 -7.29
N GLN A 248 -20.63 4.16 -7.25
CA GLN A 248 -20.91 5.59 -7.39
C GLN A 248 -21.43 5.93 -8.79
N HIS A 249 -20.90 5.28 -9.85
CA HIS A 249 -21.46 5.38 -11.20
C HIS A 249 -22.92 4.95 -11.23
N ARG A 250 -23.27 3.80 -10.62
CA ARG A 250 -24.67 3.35 -10.54
C ARG A 250 -25.55 4.35 -9.80
N THR A 251 -25.06 4.91 -8.70
CA THR A 251 -25.77 5.96 -7.93
C THR A 251 -26.00 7.21 -8.78
N LYS A 252 -25.01 7.64 -9.58
CA LYS A 252 -25.16 8.74 -10.53
C LYS A 252 -26.21 8.42 -11.60
N THR A 253 -26.13 7.26 -12.23
CA THR A 253 -27.00 6.90 -13.36
C THR A 253 -28.46 6.63 -12.96
N HIS A 254 -28.68 5.91 -11.85
CA HIS A 254 -30.01 5.45 -11.46
C HIS A 254 -30.56 6.19 -10.23
N GLY A 255 -29.68 6.77 -9.43
CA GLY A 255 -30.03 7.37 -8.15
C GLY A 255 -30.44 8.82 -8.22
N ARG A 256 -30.62 9.44 -9.40
CA ARG A 256 -30.96 10.88 -9.58
C ARG A 256 -29.95 11.89 -9.02
N TRP A 257 -28.73 11.45 -8.73
CA TRP A 257 -27.64 12.35 -8.39
C TRP A 257 -27.19 13.11 -9.63
N THR A 258 -26.99 14.42 -9.52
CA THR A 258 -26.38 15.21 -10.60
C THR A 258 -24.97 15.65 -10.20
N HIS A 259 -24.14 15.83 -11.22
CA HIS A 259 -22.70 16.05 -11.07
C HIS A 259 -22.22 17.09 -12.06
N LEU A 260 -21.45 18.06 -11.56
CA LEU A 260 -20.77 19.06 -12.36
C LEU A 260 -19.32 19.20 -11.86
N GLN A 261 -18.35 19.09 -12.76
CA GLN A 261 -16.97 19.50 -12.44
C GLN A 261 -16.87 21.01 -12.68
N ILE A 262 -16.68 21.79 -11.62
CA ILE A 262 -16.62 23.26 -11.71
C ILE A 262 -15.30 23.71 -12.31
N THR A 263 -14.21 23.18 -11.76
CA THR A 263 -12.85 23.42 -12.22
C THR A 263 -12.05 22.13 -12.05
N ASN A 264 -10.79 22.17 -12.47
CA ASN A 264 -9.89 21.04 -12.39
C ASN A 264 -9.83 20.48 -10.95
N GLY A 265 -10.37 19.27 -10.78
CA GLY A 265 -10.39 18.54 -9.50
C GLY A 265 -11.43 19.01 -8.48
N VAL A 266 -12.34 19.92 -8.85
CA VAL A 266 -13.41 20.40 -7.95
C VAL A 266 -14.77 19.98 -8.50
N HIS A 267 -15.55 19.28 -7.69
CA HIS A 267 -16.79 18.65 -8.14
C HIS A 267 -17.97 19.07 -7.28
N LEU A 268 -19.04 19.53 -7.92
CA LEU A 268 -20.32 19.80 -7.30
C LEU A 268 -21.27 18.64 -7.56
N TRP A 269 -21.88 18.14 -6.50
CA TRP A 269 -22.91 17.12 -6.55
C TRP A 269 -24.20 17.65 -5.98
N ARG A 270 -25.31 17.28 -6.60
CA ARG A 270 -26.64 17.44 -6.02
C ARG A 270 -27.21 16.06 -5.72
N SER A 271 -27.64 15.88 -4.49
CA SER A 271 -28.35 14.67 -4.07
C SER A 271 -29.80 14.66 -4.59
N PRO A 272 -30.48 13.51 -4.55
CA PRO A 272 -31.86 13.38 -5.00
C PRO A 272 -32.85 14.21 -4.18
N HIS A 273 -32.46 14.58 -2.96
CA HIS A 273 -33.24 15.40 -2.04
C HIS A 273 -32.91 16.89 -2.14
N GLY A 274 -32.08 17.30 -3.11
CA GLY A 274 -31.77 18.71 -3.33
C GLY A 274 -30.58 19.25 -2.55
N ARG A 275 -29.95 18.45 -1.68
CA ARG A 275 -28.74 18.86 -0.95
C ARG A 275 -27.51 18.92 -1.85
N LEU A 276 -26.68 19.95 -1.70
CA LEU A 276 -25.50 20.24 -2.49
C LEU A 276 -24.21 19.91 -1.73
N TYR A 277 -23.28 19.24 -2.40
CA TYR A 277 -21.98 18.88 -1.86
C TYR A 277 -20.87 19.33 -2.80
N LEU A 278 -19.91 20.07 -2.28
CA LEU A 278 -18.69 20.46 -2.99
C LEU A 278 -17.53 19.57 -2.55
N ILE A 279 -16.90 18.92 -3.51
CA ILE A 279 -15.69 18.13 -3.31
C ILE A 279 -14.51 18.97 -3.78
N ASP A 280 -13.59 19.28 -2.86
CA ASP A 280 -12.38 20.01 -3.19
C ASP A 280 -11.32 19.11 -3.86
N ARG A 281 -10.17 19.70 -4.22
CA ARG A 281 -9.10 18.97 -4.93
C ARG A 281 -8.46 17.87 -4.08
N GLN A 282 -8.56 17.99 -2.76
CA GLN A 282 -8.06 17.03 -1.79
C GLN A 282 -9.07 15.91 -1.54
N GLY A 283 -10.29 16.04 -2.07
CA GLY A 283 -11.37 15.06 -1.90
C GLY A 283 -12.24 15.31 -0.67
N HIS A 284 -12.05 16.41 0.06
CA HIS A 284 -12.91 16.72 1.20
C HIS A 284 -14.29 17.14 0.74
N THR A 285 -15.29 16.72 1.50
CA THR A 285 -16.69 17.06 1.25
C THR A 285 -17.10 18.27 2.09
N HIS A 286 -17.51 19.34 1.41
CA HIS A 286 -18.13 20.52 1.98
C HIS A 286 -19.63 20.46 1.69
N ASP A 287 -20.43 20.28 2.75
CA ASP A 287 -21.89 20.31 2.65
C ASP A 287 -22.35 21.76 2.54
N LEU A 288 -22.92 22.12 1.39
CA LEU A 288 -23.40 23.47 1.11
C LEU A 288 -24.87 23.66 1.53
N GLY A 289 -25.50 22.62 2.08
CA GLY A 289 -26.91 22.63 2.47
C GLY A 289 -27.84 22.37 1.28
N ASP A 290 -29.09 22.79 1.43
CA ASP A 290 -30.10 22.57 0.40
C ASP A 290 -29.96 23.58 -0.73
N ASP A 291 -30.26 23.14 -1.97
CA ASP A 291 -30.42 24.01 -3.13
C ASP A 291 -31.66 24.90 -2.92
N THR A 292 -31.51 25.93 -2.09
CA THR A 292 -32.51 26.99 -1.93
C THR A 292 -32.44 27.89 -3.16
N GLY A 293 -33.06 27.43 -4.25
CA GLY A 293 -33.45 28.30 -5.36
C GLY A 293 -34.48 29.34 -4.91
#